data_AF-A0A371HTX2-F1
#
_entry.id   AF-A0A371HTX2-F1
#
_cell.length_a   1.000
_cell.length_b   1.000
_cell.length_c   1.000
_cell.angle_alpha   90.00
_cell.angle_beta   90.00
_cell.angle_gamma   90.00
#
_symmetry.space_group_name_H-M   'P 1'
#
loop_
_entity.id
_entity.type
_entity.pdbx_description
1 polymer ?
#
loop_
_entity_poly.entity_id
_entity_poly.type
_entity_poly.pdbx_seq_one_letter_code
_entity_poly.pdbx_strand_id
1 'polypeptide(L)'
;MKAFPFPWMELLRSVLFNTWSDMKRMFLKKFFLASRTVTIKKEIYGIRQHSEETLHKYWKRFNKLCVTCLHHQISEQLLIQYSYEDLMMMDRNMIDAASGGALMDKTLAVARHLISNMASNTQQFGTRGVTTSRMVNKVGVIDNLRLENQLTELISLVRQLAVG
;
A
#
# COMPACT_ATOMS: atom_id res chain seq x y z
N MET A 1 -20.88 38.36 17.63
CA MET A 1 -20.18 37.20 18.24
C MET A 1 -20.44 35.98 17.37
N LYS A 2 -19.40 35.36 16.79
CA LYS A 2 -19.55 34.12 16.01
C LYS A 2 -19.86 32.98 16.99
N ALA A 3 -21.05 32.40 16.89
CA ALA A 3 -21.42 31.20 17.60
C ALA A 3 -20.51 30.04 17.13
N PHE A 4 -19.78 29.42 18.05
CA PHE A 4 -19.10 28.15 17.79
C PHE A 4 -20.17 27.07 17.54
N PRO A 5 -20.08 26.26 16.47
CA PRO A 5 -21.19 25.46 16.01
C PRO A 5 -21.12 24.07 16.62
N PHE A 6 -21.41 23.90 17.91
CA PHE A 6 -21.50 22.56 18.49
C PHE A 6 -22.79 22.34 19.30
N PRO A 7 -23.96 22.22 18.62
CA PRO A 7 -25.21 21.76 19.23
C PRO A 7 -25.08 20.42 19.99
N TRP A 8 -24.09 19.60 19.63
CA TRP A 8 -23.81 18.35 20.33
C TRP A 8 -23.13 18.52 21.69
N MET A 9 -22.47 19.66 21.99
CA MET A 9 -21.89 19.91 23.32
C MET A 9 -22.96 20.26 24.36
N GLU A 10 -24.06 20.89 23.95
CA GLU A 10 -25.20 21.12 24.86
C GLU A 10 -25.93 19.81 25.20
N LEU A 11 -25.99 18.87 24.26
CA LEU A 11 -26.50 17.51 24.50
C LEU A 11 -25.62 16.70 25.48
N LEU A 12 -24.33 17.01 25.60
CA LEU A 12 -23.42 16.36 26.56
C LEU A 12 -23.58 16.87 27.98
N ARG A 13 -24.16 18.07 28.16
CA ARG A 13 -24.36 18.67 29.48
C ARG A 13 -25.55 18.05 30.22
N SER A 14 -26.49 17.42 29.52
CA SER A 14 -27.73 16.91 30.12
C SER A 14 -27.70 15.43 30.51
N VAL A 15 -26.73 14.62 30.04
CA VAL A 15 -26.69 13.18 30.33
C VAL A 15 -25.23 12.66 30.42
N LEU A 16 -24.78 12.29 31.63
CA LEU A 16 -23.77 11.25 31.96
C LEU A 16 -22.23 11.48 31.92
N PHE A 17 -21.65 12.70 31.91
CA PHE A 17 -20.17 12.82 31.84
C PHE A 17 -19.55 13.72 32.92
N ASN A 18 -19.31 13.13 34.09
CA ASN A 18 -18.81 13.86 35.27
C ASN A 18 -17.28 13.98 35.27
N THR A 19 -16.59 13.36 34.30
CA THR A 19 -15.12 13.37 34.25
C THR A 19 -14.60 13.82 32.89
N TRP A 20 -13.49 14.55 32.93
CA TRP A 20 -12.70 14.92 31.75
C TRP A 20 -12.31 13.70 30.91
N SER A 21 -12.09 12.55 31.55
CA SER A 21 -11.80 11.27 30.90
C SER A 21 -12.95 10.77 30.02
N ASP A 22 -14.20 10.97 30.45
CA ASP A 22 -15.37 10.56 29.66
C ASP A 22 -15.58 11.46 28.45
N MET A 23 -15.43 12.78 28.61
CA MET A 23 -15.46 13.73 27.49
C MET A 23 -14.35 13.43 26.48
N LYS A 24 -13.12 13.17 26.94
CA LYS A 24 -12.00 12.81 26.06
C LYS A 24 -12.26 11.50 25.31
N ARG A 25 -12.77 10.47 26.00
CA ARG A 25 -13.14 9.18 25.39
C ARG A 25 -14.19 9.36 24.31
N MET A 26 -15.23 10.16 24.57
CA MET A 26 -16.29 10.39 23.60
C MET A 26 -15.88 11.29 22.45
N PHE A 27 -15.05 12.29 22.69
CA PHE A 27 -14.47 13.11 21.63
C PHE A 27 -13.64 12.25 20.66
N LEU A 28 -12.75 11.40 21.18
CA LEU A 28 -11.96 10.48 20.37
C LEU A 28 -12.84 9.46 19.62
N LYS A 29 -13.87 8.92 20.29
CA LYS A 29 -14.84 7.98 19.67
C LYS A 29 -15.65 8.65 18.55
N LYS A 30 -16.10 9.89 18.76
CA LYS A 30 -16.97 10.65 17.84
C LYS A 30 -16.20 11.21 16.64
N PHE A 31 -14.98 11.69 16.84
CA PHE A 31 -14.25 12.43 15.79
C PHE A 31 -13.10 11.65 15.16
N PHE A 32 -12.51 10.65 15.82
CA PHE A 32 -11.20 10.15 15.39
C PHE A 32 -11.00 8.62 15.36
N LEU A 33 -11.90 7.78 15.91
CA LEU A 33 -11.63 6.34 16.00
C LEU A 33 -12.41 5.45 15.02
N ALA A 34 -13.73 5.51 14.94
CA ALA A 34 -14.49 4.44 14.27
C ALA A 34 -14.32 4.42 12.74
N SER A 35 -14.57 5.56 12.07
CA SER A 35 -14.43 5.65 10.60
C SER A 35 -12.98 5.46 10.15
N ARG A 36 -12.03 6.11 10.83
CA ARG A 36 -10.60 5.98 10.52
C ARG A 36 -10.08 4.56 10.74
N THR A 37 -10.50 3.88 11.82
CA THR A 37 -10.13 2.48 12.06
C THR A 37 -10.71 1.56 10.98
N VAL A 38 -11.96 1.79 10.55
CA VAL A 38 -12.56 1.02 9.45
C VAL A 38 -11.81 1.25 8.13
N THR A 39 -11.43 2.49 7.81
CA THR A 39 -10.65 2.80 6.61
C THR A 39 -9.27 2.14 6.65
N ILE A 40 -8.53 2.29 7.75
CA ILE A 40 -7.19 1.69 7.88
C ILE A 40 -7.28 0.17 7.83
N LYS A 41 -8.30 -0.44 8.44
CA LYS A 41 -8.56 -1.88 8.30
C LYS A 41 -8.73 -2.27 6.84
N LYS A 42 -9.59 -1.57 6.08
CA LYS A 42 -9.78 -1.82 4.65
C LYS A 42 -8.48 -1.67 3.85
N GLU A 43 -7.66 -0.67 4.18
CA GLU A 43 -6.36 -0.48 3.54
C GLU A 43 -5.38 -1.60 3.89
N ILE A 44 -5.36 -2.09 5.13
CA ILE A 44 -4.54 -3.24 5.54
C ILE A 44 -5.01 -4.51 4.83
N TYR A 45 -6.31 -4.77 4.73
CA TYR A 45 -6.85 -5.94 4.02
C TYR A 45 -6.64 -5.89 2.51
N GLY A 46 -6.52 -4.70 1.93
CA GLY A 46 -6.35 -4.50 0.49
C GLY A 46 -4.93 -4.14 0.08
N ILE A 47 -3.95 -4.28 0.98
CA ILE A 47 -2.59 -3.83 0.70
C ILE A 47 -1.87 -4.80 -0.22
N ARG A 48 -1.65 -4.39 -1.46
CA ARG A 48 -0.96 -5.20 -2.45
C ARG A 48 0.36 -4.62 -2.89
N GLN A 49 1.35 -5.49 -3.06
CA GLN A 49 2.61 -5.09 -3.68
C GLN A 49 2.38 -4.82 -5.17
N HIS A 50 2.74 -3.61 -5.61
CA HIS A 50 2.63 -3.24 -7.02
C HIS A 50 3.83 -3.77 -7.82
N SER A 51 3.67 -3.97 -9.13
CA SER A 51 4.71 -4.53 -10.01
C SER A 51 6.01 -3.71 -10.04
N GLU A 52 5.93 -2.41 -9.85
CA GLU A 52 7.07 -1.48 -9.80
C GLU A 52 7.54 -1.19 -8.35
N GLU A 53 6.84 -1.75 -7.36
CA GLU A 53 7.13 -1.54 -5.95
C GLU A 53 8.06 -2.62 -5.43
N THR A 54 9.24 -2.22 -4.96
CA THR A 54 10.16 -3.14 -4.30
C THR A 54 9.60 -3.61 -2.96
N LEU A 55 9.99 -4.80 -2.51
CA LEU A 55 9.61 -5.34 -1.20
C LEU A 55 9.88 -4.34 -0.06
N HIS A 56 10.99 -3.59 -0.14
CA HIS A 56 11.30 -2.52 0.81
C HIS A 56 10.20 -1.46 0.91
N LYS A 57 9.79 -0.90 -0.24
CA LYS A 57 8.79 0.16 -0.31
C LYS A 57 7.44 -0.34 0.18
N TYR A 58 7.06 -1.55 -0.24
CA TYR A 58 5.84 -2.22 0.21
C TYR A 58 5.84 -2.42 1.73
N TRP A 59 6.90 -3.02 2.29
CA TRP A 59 7.00 -3.31 3.71
C TRP A 59 6.98 -2.02 4.56
N LYS A 60 7.59 -0.95 4.07
CA LYS A 60 7.52 0.36 4.73
C LYS A 60 6.10 0.93 4.73
N ARG A 61 5.37 0.80 3.62
CA ARG A 61 3.97 1.25 3.49
C ARG A 61 3.05 0.44 4.41
N PHE A 62 3.22 -0.87 4.46
CA PHE A 62 2.51 -1.76 5.38
C PHE A 62 2.71 -1.39 6.85
N ASN A 63 3.97 -1.23 7.29
CA ASN A 63 4.25 -0.86 8.67
C ASN A 63 3.70 0.52 9.02
N LYS A 64 3.71 1.47 8.08
CA LYS A 64 3.09 2.79 8.26
C LYS A 64 1.60 2.67 8.54
N LEU A 65 0.88 1.80 7.83
CA LEU A 65 -0.55 1.55 8.08
C LEU A 65 -0.78 0.95 9.47
N CYS A 66 0.06 -0.03 9.86
CA CYS A 66 -0.01 -0.67 11.17
C CYS A 66 0.16 0.34 12.32
N VAL A 67 1.18 1.22 12.26
CA VAL A 67 1.41 2.22 13.33
C VAL A 67 0.36 3.33 13.34
N THR A 68 -0.35 3.57 12.24
CA THR A 68 -1.40 4.60 12.16
C THR A 68 -2.65 4.21 12.96
N CYS A 69 -2.80 2.93 13.33
CA CYS A 69 -3.93 2.46 14.14
C CYS A 69 -3.50 1.50 15.25
N LEU A 70 -3.07 2.02 16.40
CA LEU A 70 -2.72 1.21 17.59
C LEU A 70 -3.88 0.34 18.13
N HIS A 71 -5.13 0.63 17.74
CA HIS A 71 -6.33 -0.12 18.14
C HIS A 71 -7.03 -0.80 16.95
N HIS A 72 -6.27 -1.28 15.96
CA HIS A 72 -6.85 -1.98 14.82
C HIS A 72 -7.53 -3.30 15.19
N GLN A 73 -7.26 -3.91 16.36
CA GLN A 73 -7.83 -5.22 16.78
C GLN A 73 -7.54 -6.40 15.83
N ILE A 74 -6.80 -6.18 14.74
CA ILE A 74 -6.24 -7.24 13.88
C ILE A 74 -5.11 -7.93 14.65
N SER A 75 -5.12 -9.26 14.69
CA SER A 75 -4.05 -10.05 15.30
C SER A 75 -2.76 -9.96 14.48
N GLU A 76 -1.60 -10.10 15.13
CA GLU A 76 -0.31 -10.08 14.42
C GLU A 76 -0.20 -11.22 13.39
N GLN A 77 -0.80 -12.37 13.69
CA GLN A 77 -0.89 -13.49 12.74
C GLN A 77 -1.60 -13.08 11.45
N LEU A 78 -2.76 -12.44 11.54
CA LEU A 78 -3.49 -11.98 10.37
C LEU A 78 -2.73 -10.88 9.61
N LEU A 79 -2.04 -9.98 10.33
CA LEU A 79 -1.20 -8.96 9.71
C LEU A 79 -0.09 -9.58 8.86
N ILE A 80 0.62 -10.58 9.39
CA ILE A 80 1.66 -11.28 8.65
C ILE A 80 1.05 -12.02 7.45
N GLN A 81 -0.09 -12.70 7.66
CA GLN A 81 -0.79 -13.43 6.61
C GLN A 81 -1.17 -12.51 5.43
N TYR A 82 -1.91 -11.43 5.68
CA TYR A 82 -2.29 -10.49 4.62
C TYR A 82 -1.06 -9.89 3.93
N SER A 83 -0.05 -9.50 4.71
CA SER A 83 1.16 -8.91 4.14
C SER A 83 1.93 -9.86 3.21
N TYR A 84 1.83 -11.17 3.42
CA TYR A 84 2.53 -12.20 2.64
C TYR A 84 1.71 -12.68 1.44
N GLU A 85 0.40 -12.87 1.62
CA GLU A 85 -0.55 -13.29 0.57
C GLU A 85 -0.68 -12.27 -0.57
N ASP A 86 -0.36 -11.01 -0.31
CA ASP A 86 -0.44 -9.94 -1.29
C ASP A 86 0.94 -9.48 -1.83
N LEU A 87 2.00 -10.23 -1.53
CA LEU A 87 3.31 -10.07 -2.16
C LEU A 87 3.32 -10.56 -3.60
N MET A 88 4.22 -9.99 -4.39
CA MET A 88 4.59 -10.53 -5.70
C MET A 88 5.19 -11.93 -5.55
N MET A 89 4.88 -12.82 -6.49
CA MET A 89 5.32 -14.23 -6.45
C MET A 89 6.84 -14.36 -6.27
N MET A 90 7.63 -13.50 -6.91
CA MET A 90 9.09 -13.52 -6.80
C MET A 90 9.56 -13.22 -5.37
N ASP A 91 9.02 -12.18 -4.73
CA ASP A 91 9.39 -11.82 -3.36
C ASP A 91 8.89 -12.87 -2.36
N ARG A 92 7.71 -13.45 -2.60
CA ARG A 92 7.18 -14.57 -1.79
C ARG A 92 8.12 -15.77 -1.81
N ASN A 93 8.48 -16.24 -3.01
CA ASN A 93 9.37 -17.38 -3.18
C ASN A 93 10.75 -17.12 -2.56
N MET A 94 11.26 -15.89 -2.67
CA MET A 94 12.53 -15.50 -2.07
C MET A 94 12.46 -15.56 -0.53
N ILE A 95 11.35 -15.12 0.06
CA ILE A 95 11.13 -15.18 1.50
C ILE A 95 10.99 -16.63 1.98
N ASP A 96 10.25 -17.48 1.26
CA ASP A 96 10.11 -18.91 1.60
C ASP A 96 11.46 -19.64 1.55
N ALA A 97 12.23 -19.41 0.47
CA ALA A 97 13.58 -19.95 0.34
C ALA A 97 14.49 -19.50 1.50
N ALA A 98 14.44 -18.21 1.87
CA ALA A 98 15.20 -17.68 3.00
C ALA A 98 14.73 -18.24 4.36
N SER A 99 13.46 -18.64 4.46
CA SER A 99 12.91 -19.27 5.66
C SER A 99 13.24 -20.77 5.77
N GLY A 100 13.73 -21.38 4.69
CA GLY A 100 13.97 -22.83 4.60
C GLY A 100 12.68 -23.66 4.54
N GLY A 101 11.62 -23.11 3.93
CA GLY A 101 10.29 -23.73 3.88
C GLY A 101 9.18 -22.70 3.68
N ALA A 102 7.94 -23.02 4.03
CA ALA A 102 6.87 -22.04 4.02
C ALA A 102 7.05 -21.04 5.18
N LEU A 103 6.95 -19.74 4.91
CA LEU A 103 7.02 -18.71 5.95
C LEU A 103 5.95 -18.90 7.04
N MET A 104 4.78 -19.42 6.65
CA MET A 104 3.64 -19.63 7.57
C MET A 104 3.89 -20.69 8.64
N ASP A 105 4.92 -21.53 8.48
CA ASP A 105 5.31 -22.52 9.49
C ASP A 105 6.19 -21.91 10.60
N LYS A 106 6.60 -20.65 10.44
CA LYS A 106 7.46 -19.95 11.40
C LYS A 106 6.65 -19.25 12.48
N THR A 107 7.28 -19.02 13.62
CA THR A 107 6.71 -18.17 14.66
C THR A 107 6.56 -16.73 14.15
N LEU A 108 5.56 -16.00 14.66
CA LEU A 108 5.25 -14.64 14.19
C LEU A 108 6.47 -13.69 14.25
N ALA A 109 7.25 -13.78 15.32
CA ALA A 109 8.46 -13.00 15.50
C ALA A 109 9.52 -13.31 14.42
N VAL A 110 9.72 -14.60 14.10
CA VAL A 110 10.67 -15.03 13.05
C VAL A 110 10.18 -14.59 11.69
N ALA A 111 8.89 -14.76 11.38
CA ALA A 111 8.32 -14.34 10.10
C ALA A 111 8.47 -12.82 9.89
N ARG A 112 8.12 -12.01 10.90
CA ARG A 112 8.30 -10.54 10.85
C ARG A 112 9.76 -10.14 10.66
N HIS A 113 10.68 -10.81 11.36
CA HIS A 113 12.11 -10.57 11.22
C HIS A 113 12.61 -10.91 9.81
N LEU A 114 12.23 -12.06 9.27
CA LEU A 114 12.61 -12.49 7.92
C LEU A 114 12.11 -11.50 6.85
N ILE A 115 10.84 -11.12 6.89
CA ILE A 115 10.30 -10.14 5.93
C ILE A 115 11.06 -8.81 6.05
N SER A 116 11.33 -8.34 7.27
CA SER A 116 12.08 -7.11 7.49
C SER A 116 13.51 -7.19 6.96
N ASN A 117 14.19 -8.32 7.18
CA ASN A 117 15.54 -8.54 6.68
C ASN A 117 15.57 -8.56 5.14
N MET A 118 14.62 -9.26 4.52
CA MET A 118 14.50 -9.32 3.07
C MET A 118 14.15 -7.95 2.47
N ALA A 119 13.26 -7.19 3.11
CA ALA A 119 12.97 -5.82 2.73
C ALA A 119 14.21 -4.92 2.78
N SER A 120 15.07 -5.05 3.81
CA SER A 120 16.35 -4.34 3.89
C SER A 120 17.33 -4.78 2.79
N ASN A 121 17.43 -6.08 2.53
CA ASN A 121 18.28 -6.63 1.48
C ASN A 121 17.87 -6.13 0.09
N THR A 122 16.57 -6.10 -0.22
CA THR A 122 16.06 -5.57 -1.49
C THR A 122 16.34 -4.07 -1.63
N GLN A 123 16.41 -3.31 -0.53
CA GLN A 123 16.83 -1.91 -0.59
C GLN A 123 18.31 -1.76 -0.96
N GLN A 124 19.16 -2.62 -0.41
CA GLN A 124 20.61 -2.56 -0.59
C GLN A 124 21.06 -3.14 -1.94
N PHE A 125 20.39 -4.20 -2.42
CA PHE A 125 20.82 -4.97 -3.59
C PHE A 125 19.79 -5.02 -4.73
N GLY A 126 18.55 -4.57 -4.51
CA GLY A 126 17.45 -4.68 -5.48
C GLY A 126 17.61 -3.80 -6.73
N THR A 127 18.51 -2.82 -6.72
CA THR A 127 18.86 -2.05 -7.93
C THR A 127 19.66 -2.88 -8.94
N ARG A 128 20.25 -4.01 -8.52
CA ARG A 128 21.11 -4.86 -9.36
C ARG A 128 20.33 -5.86 -10.21
N GLY A 129 19.09 -6.20 -9.82
CA GLY A 129 18.23 -7.17 -10.53
C GLY A 129 17.33 -6.57 -11.62
N VAL A 130 17.03 -5.27 -11.55
CA VAL A 130 16.24 -4.57 -12.59
C VAL A 130 17.08 -4.33 -13.86
N THR A 131 18.41 -4.29 -13.73
CA THR A 131 19.31 -3.98 -14.85
C THR A 131 19.59 -5.17 -15.76
N THR A 132 19.41 -6.41 -15.31
CA THR A 132 19.77 -7.60 -16.11
C THR A 132 18.63 -8.19 -16.93
N SER A 133 17.36 -7.90 -16.61
CA SER A 133 16.23 -8.34 -17.44
C SER A 133 15.98 -7.43 -18.65
N ARG A 134 16.42 -6.17 -18.62
CA ARG A 134 16.09 -5.17 -19.66
C ARG A 134 16.89 -5.30 -20.97
N MET A 135 17.82 -6.26 -21.09
CA MET A 135 18.56 -6.51 -22.33
C MET A 135 18.01 -7.64 -23.21
N VAL A 136 16.89 -8.28 -22.84
CA VAL A 136 16.25 -9.29 -23.71
C VAL A 136 14.76 -8.98 -23.83
N ASN A 137 14.43 -7.97 -24.65
CA ASN A 137 13.18 -7.83 -25.42
C ASN A 137 13.18 -6.49 -26.16
N LYS A 138 13.94 -6.40 -27.24
CA LYS A 138 13.93 -5.26 -28.17
C LYS A 138 12.98 -5.57 -29.35
N VAL A 139 11.70 -5.79 -29.05
CA VAL A 139 10.65 -5.93 -30.09
C VAL A 139 9.62 -4.79 -29.99
N GLY A 140 9.30 -4.29 -28.78
CA GLY A 140 8.27 -3.24 -28.63
C GLY A 140 8.65 -1.81 -29.06
N VAL A 141 9.94 -1.49 -29.21
CA VAL A 141 10.37 -0.13 -29.63
C VAL A 141 10.24 0.06 -31.14
N ILE A 142 10.42 -1.02 -31.92
CA ILE A 142 10.32 -0.99 -33.38
C ILE A 142 8.86 -0.82 -33.80
N ASP A 143 7.94 -1.51 -33.13
CA ASP A 143 6.51 -1.45 -33.43
C ASP A 143 5.94 -0.05 -33.16
N ASN A 144 6.36 0.62 -32.08
CA ASN A 144 5.89 1.96 -31.76
C ASN A 144 6.41 3.01 -32.75
N LEU A 145 7.71 2.96 -33.11
CA LEU A 145 8.28 3.86 -34.11
C LEU A 145 7.62 3.68 -35.49
N ARG A 146 7.31 2.43 -35.85
CA ARG A 146 6.62 2.11 -37.11
C ARG A 146 5.19 2.65 -37.11
N LEU A 147 4.46 2.53 -36.01
CA LEU A 147 3.11 3.10 -35.87
C LEU A 147 3.13 4.63 -35.94
N GLU A 148 4.08 5.30 -35.28
CA GLU A 148 4.23 6.76 -35.36
C GLU A 148 4.54 7.25 -36.78
N ASN A 149 5.40 6.53 -37.52
CA ASN A 149 5.67 6.84 -38.92
C ASN A 149 4.41 6.68 -39.79
N GLN A 150 3.61 5.62 -39.60
CA GLN A 150 2.35 5.45 -40.35
C GLN A 150 1.31 6.53 -40.00
N LEU A 151 1.24 6.95 -38.74
CA LEU A 151 0.35 8.04 -38.31
C LEU A 151 0.73 9.36 -38.98
N THR A 152 2.03 9.64 -39.10
CA THR A 152 2.56 10.87 -39.69
C THR A 152 2.26 10.95 -41.19
N GLU A 153 2.38 9.84 -41.93
CA GLU A 153 1.98 9.79 -43.35
C GLU A 153 0.47 10.01 -43.53
N LEU A 154 -0.35 9.37 -42.71
CA LEU A 154 -1.81 9.52 -42.80
C LEU A 154 -2.22 10.99 -42.56
N ILE A 155 -1.60 11.65 -41.57
CA ILE A 155 -1.85 13.08 -41.28
C ILE A 155 -1.45 13.95 -42.48
N SER A 156 -0.34 13.63 -43.16
CA SER A 156 0.09 14.35 -44.36
C SER A 156 -0.92 14.21 -45.50
N LEU A 157 -1.41 12.99 -45.76
CA LEU A 157 -2.40 12.72 -46.81
C LEU A 157 -3.74 13.43 -46.53
N VAL A 158 -4.21 13.41 -45.27
CA VAL A 158 -5.44 14.11 -44.88
C VAL A 158 -5.29 15.63 -45.05
N ARG A 159 -4.11 16.20 -44.73
CA ARG A 159 -3.84 17.63 -44.97
C ARG A 159 -3.85 17.98 -46.45
N GLN A 160 -3.33 17.11 -47.32
CA GLN A 160 -3.36 17.33 -48.77
C GLN A 160 -4.77 17.26 -49.34
N LEU A 161 -5.63 16.38 -48.80
CA LEU A 161 -7.05 16.29 -49.18
C LEU A 161 -7.89 17.48 -48.67
N ALA A 162 -7.50 18.12 -47.57
CA ALA A 162 -8.20 19.27 -47.01
C ALA A 162 -7.88 20.61 -47.70
N VAL A 163 -6.90 20.64 -48.61
CA VAL A 163 -6.49 21.82 -49.39
C VAL A 163 -6.93 21.69 -50.87
N GLY A 164 -7.76 20.70 -51.18
CA GLY A 164 -8.45 20.56 -52.47
C GLY A 164 -9.88 21.09 -52.42
#